data_AF-A0A453NQC7-F1
#
_entry.id   AF-A0A453NQC7-F1
#
_cell.length_a   1.000
_cell.length_b   1.000
_cell.length_c   1.000
_cell.angle_alpha   90.00
_cell.angle_beta   90.00
_cell.angle_gamma   90.00
#
_symmetry.space_group_name_H-M   'P 1'
#
loop_
_entity.id
_entity.type
_entity.pdbx_description
1 polymer ?
#
loop_
_entity_poly.entity_id
_entity_poly.type
_entity_poly.pdbx_seq_one_letter_code
_entity_poly.pdbx_strand_id
1 'polypeptide(L)'
;EYKTLVLRGDFDRANDILPSIPKEQYDSVAHFLESRGMLEEALDIATDSNYRFDLAVQLGRVDDAKAIALEVQSESKWKQLGELAISTGKLEMAEECLLHALDLSGLLLLYSSIGDAEGITKLASMAKEQGKNNVAFLCLFMLGKLEECLQLLIERQSHSRSSIDGEILSSEQSP
;
A
#
# COMPACT_ATOMS: atom_id res chain seq x y z
N GLU A 1 32.36 -21.68 1.77
CA GLU A 1 32.73 -21.82 3.19
C GLU A 1 31.62 -21.36 4.12
N TYR A 2 31.09 -20.14 3.96
CA TYR A 2 29.93 -19.63 4.71
C TYR A 2 28.73 -20.59 4.77
N LYS A 3 28.23 -21.05 3.60
CA LYS A 3 27.12 -22.02 3.53
C LYS A 3 27.41 -23.32 4.31
N THR A 4 28.67 -23.75 4.35
CA THR A 4 29.08 -24.96 5.09
C THR A 4 29.09 -24.75 6.60
N LEU A 5 29.46 -23.55 7.08
CA LEU A 5 29.45 -23.21 8.50
C LEU A 5 28.02 -23.05 9.02
N VAL A 6 27.16 -22.41 8.24
CA VAL A 6 25.71 -22.35 8.51
C VAL A 6 25.11 -23.76 8.60
N LEU A 7 25.50 -24.67 7.69
CA LEU A 7 25.05 -26.07 7.75
C LEU A 7 25.54 -26.85 8.98
N ARG A 8 26.62 -26.39 9.61
CA ARG A 8 27.17 -26.98 10.85
C ARG A 8 26.59 -26.35 12.11
N GLY A 9 25.80 -25.28 11.99
CA GLY A 9 25.24 -24.53 13.12
C GLY A 9 26.20 -23.52 13.75
N ASP A 10 27.38 -23.31 13.15
CA ASP A 10 28.39 -22.36 13.64
C ASP A 10 28.15 -20.97 13.04
N PHE A 11 27.12 -20.27 13.52
CA PHE A 11 26.71 -18.95 13.00
C PHE A 11 27.70 -17.83 13.32
N ASP A 12 28.29 -17.83 14.50
CA ASP A 12 29.27 -16.82 14.90
C ASP A 12 30.45 -16.79 13.92
N ARG A 13 30.97 -17.98 13.56
CA ARG A 13 32.03 -18.13 12.57
C ARG A 13 31.59 -17.80 11.15
N ALA A 14 30.33 -18.07 10.81
CA ALA A 14 29.79 -17.66 9.53
C ALA A 14 29.78 -16.12 9.43
N ASN A 15 29.33 -15.43 10.48
CA ASN A 15 29.31 -13.97 10.56
C ASN A 15 30.71 -13.34 10.55
N ASP A 16 31.72 -13.99 11.13
CA ASP A 16 33.12 -13.54 11.02
C ASP A 16 33.63 -13.55 9.56
N ILE A 17 33.12 -14.48 8.75
CA ILE A 17 33.52 -14.65 7.35
C ILE A 17 32.64 -13.81 6.42
N LEU A 18 31.44 -13.39 6.84
CA LEU A 18 30.51 -12.60 6.04
C LEU A 18 31.14 -11.34 5.39
N PRO A 19 31.98 -10.54 6.08
CA PRO A 19 32.63 -9.36 5.48
C PRO A 19 33.66 -9.70 4.40
N SER A 20 34.17 -10.94 4.39
CA SER A 20 35.11 -11.41 3.37
C SER A 20 34.43 -11.84 2.07
N ILE A 21 33.10 -12.00 2.09
CA ILE A 21 32.32 -12.38 0.92
C ILE A 21 32.07 -11.13 0.06
N PRO A 22 32.20 -11.22 -1.27
CA PRO A 22 31.82 -10.13 -2.18
C PRO A 22 30.33 -9.80 -2.06
N LYS A 23 29.98 -8.50 -2.08
CA LYS A 23 28.60 -8.02 -1.94
C LYS A 23 27.66 -8.57 -3.01
N GLU A 24 28.20 -8.89 -4.18
CA GLU A 24 27.47 -9.50 -5.30
C GLU A 24 26.87 -10.87 -4.94
N GLN A 25 27.37 -11.53 -3.89
CA GLN A 25 26.87 -12.83 -3.43
C GLN A 25 25.94 -12.72 -2.22
N TYR A 26 25.71 -11.52 -1.67
CA TYR A 26 24.94 -11.34 -0.43
C TYR A 26 23.50 -11.79 -0.59
N ASP A 27 22.84 -11.43 -1.70
CA ASP A 27 21.45 -11.87 -1.94
C ASP A 27 21.36 -13.41 -2.12
N SER A 28 22.38 -14.05 -2.69
CA SER A 28 22.44 -15.52 -2.78
C SER A 28 22.64 -16.19 -1.42
N VAL A 29 23.34 -15.52 -0.50
CA VAL A 29 23.49 -15.96 0.89
C VAL A 29 22.18 -15.75 1.64
N ALA A 30 21.52 -14.62 1.45
CA ALA A 30 20.24 -14.30 2.09
C ALA A 30 19.11 -15.26 1.63
N HIS A 31 19.01 -15.59 0.34
CA HIS A 31 18.08 -16.66 -0.13
C HIS A 31 18.40 -18.04 0.46
N PHE A 32 19.68 -18.33 0.67
CA PHE A 32 20.07 -19.58 1.32
C PHE A 32 19.61 -19.61 2.79
N LEU A 33 19.71 -18.49 3.51
CA LEU A 33 19.24 -18.36 4.88
C LEU A 33 17.71 -18.39 4.98
N GLU A 34 17.01 -17.72 4.06
CA GLU A 34 15.55 -17.79 3.91
C GLU A 34 15.08 -19.24 3.74
N SER A 35 15.72 -20.02 2.86
CA SER A 35 15.39 -21.45 2.66
C SER A 35 15.59 -22.33 3.91
N ARG A 36 16.32 -21.82 4.91
CA ARG A 36 16.57 -22.48 6.20
C ARG A 36 15.64 -21.97 7.31
N GLY A 37 14.75 -21.03 7.00
CA GLY A 37 13.85 -20.40 7.98
C GLY A 37 14.49 -19.27 8.79
N MET A 38 15.70 -18.84 8.42
CA MET A 38 16.47 -17.80 9.09
C MET A 38 16.21 -16.44 8.44
N LEU A 39 14.98 -15.95 8.63
CA LEU A 39 14.50 -14.76 7.93
C LEU A 39 15.13 -13.47 8.47
N GLU A 40 15.42 -13.39 9.78
CA GLU A 40 16.03 -12.20 10.38
C GLU A 40 17.43 -11.96 9.82
N GLU A 41 18.25 -13.01 9.79
CA GLU A 41 19.61 -12.97 9.27
C GLU A 41 19.63 -12.78 7.75
N ALA A 42 18.63 -13.34 7.05
CA ALA A 42 18.44 -13.08 5.63
C ALA A 42 18.17 -11.59 5.36
N LEU A 43 17.34 -10.93 6.19
CA LEU A 43 17.01 -9.51 6.05
C LEU A 43 18.22 -8.61 6.29
N ASP A 44 19.08 -8.96 7.25
CA ASP A 44 20.28 -8.20 7.59
C ASP A 44 21.36 -8.27 6.50
N ILE A 45 21.43 -9.39 5.77
CA ILE A 45 22.42 -9.61 4.72
C ILE A 45 21.93 -9.14 3.35
N ALA A 46 20.63 -9.25 3.09
CA ALA A 46 20.04 -8.85 1.82
C ALA A 46 20.38 -7.40 1.48
N THR A 47 20.76 -7.17 0.23
CA THR A 47 21.15 -5.85 -0.27
C THR A 47 20.09 -5.24 -1.19
N ASP A 48 19.36 -6.08 -1.92
CA ASP A 48 18.28 -5.64 -2.80
C ASP A 48 17.05 -5.15 -2.03
N SER A 49 16.57 -3.94 -2.34
CA SER A 49 15.43 -3.32 -1.66
C SER A 49 14.09 -4.01 -1.97
N ASN A 50 13.95 -4.77 -3.06
CA ASN A 50 12.73 -5.55 -3.28
C ASN A 50 12.72 -6.78 -2.41
N TYR A 51 13.80 -7.53 -2.43
CA TYR A 51 13.93 -8.74 -1.64
C TYR A 51 13.89 -8.48 -0.13
N ARG A 52 14.54 -7.40 0.34
CA ARG A 52 14.43 -6.96 1.74
C ARG A 52 13.00 -6.62 2.15
N PHE A 53 12.20 -6.03 1.25
CA PHE A 53 10.80 -5.73 1.53
C PHE A 53 10.00 -7.02 1.72
N ASP A 54 10.17 -7.99 0.82
CA ASP A 54 9.48 -9.27 0.89
C ASP A 54 9.83 -10.03 2.19
N LEU A 55 11.11 -10.03 2.58
CA LEU A 55 11.58 -10.61 3.84
C LEU A 55 10.98 -9.88 5.06
N ALA A 56 10.95 -8.55 5.06
CA ALA A 56 10.38 -7.76 6.15
C ALA A 56 8.88 -8.00 6.31
N VAL A 57 8.16 -8.12 5.19
CA VAL A 57 6.73 -8.47 5.17
C VAL A 57 6.52 -9.89 5.72
N GLN A 58 7.34 -10.86 5.30
CA GLN A 58 7.27 -12.24 5.78
C GLN A 58 7.54 -12.37 7.29
N LEU A 59 8.44 -11.55 7.83
CA LEU A 59 8.72 -11.45 9.26
C LEU A 59 7.64 -10.71 10.06
N GLY A 60 6.71 -10.01 9.39
CA GLY A 60 5.76 -9.11 10.05
C GLY A 60 6.42 -7.84 10.61
N ARG A 61 7.64 -7.51 10.19
CA ARG A 61 8.38 -6.31 10.59
C ARG A 61 7.91 -5.10 9.78
N VAL A 62 6.72 -4.63 10.12
CA VAL A 62 6.02 -3.56 9.38
C VAL A 62 6.81 -2.24 9.33
N ASP A 63 7.57 -1.93 10.39
CA ASP A 63 8.38 -0.70 10.48
C ASP A 63 9.56 -0.70 9.49
N ASP A 64 10.25 -1.83 9.33
CA ASP A 64 11.33 -1.96 8.35
C ASP A 64 10.79 -2.00 6.92
N ALA A 65 9.67 -2.71 6.71
CA ALA A 65 8.99 -2.74 5.42
C ALA A 65 8.52 -1.33 5.00
N LYS A 66 8.08 -0.49 5.95
CA LYS A 66 7.74 0.92 5.71
C LYS A 66 8.95 1.74 5.27
N ALA A 67 10.07 1.62 5.97
CA ALA A 67 11.30 2.33 5.59
C ALA A 67 11.72 1.98 4.14
N ILE A 68 11.64 0.71 3.77
CA ILE A 68 11.97 0.25 2.42
C ILE A 68 10.90 0.71 1.39
N ALA A 69 9.62 0.72 1.75
CA ALA A 69 8.55 1.20 0.87
C ALA A 69 8.69 2.71 0.57
N LEU A 70 9.16 3.51 1.52
CA LEU A 70 9.47 4.93 1.34
C LEU A 70 10.61 5.16 0.34
N GLU A 71 11.62 4.28 0.32
CA GLU A 71 12.72 4.35 -0.65
C GLU A 71 12.27 3.96 -2.05
N VAL A 72 11.48 2.88 -2.18
CA VAL A 72 11.08 2.32 -3.47
C VAL A 72 9.89 3.06 -4.10
N GLN A 73 9.08 3.74 -3.28
CA GLN A 73 7.91 4.54 -3.70
C GLN A 73 6.96 3.82 -4.66
N SER A 74 6.74 2.52 -4.44
CA SER A 74 5.85 1.70 -5.27
C SER A 74 4.48 1.54 -4.63
N GLU A 75 3.43 1.89 -5.37
CA GLU A 75 2.02 1.74 -4.95
C GLU A 75 1.68 0.29 -4.55
N SER A 76 2.18 -0.69 -5.32
CA SER A 76 1.96 -2.13 -5.05
C SER A 76 2.52 -2.54 -3.68
N LYS A 77 3.68 -2.00 -3.29
CA LYS A 77 4.30 -2.29 -1.99
C LYS A 77 3.54 -1.62 -0.85
N TRP A 78 3.09 -0.38 -1.04
CA TRP A 78 2.24 0.31 -0.05
C TRP A 78 0.95 -0.45 0.21
N LYS A 79 0.34 -1.01 -0.84
CA LYS A 79 -0.84 -1.86 -0.68
C LYS A 79 -0.56 -3.13 0.12
N GLN A 80 0.50 -3.87 -0.22
CA GLN A 80 0.90 -5.07 0.53
C GLN A 80 1.23 -4.75 2.00
N LEU A 81 1.91 -3.63 2.24
CA LEU A 81 2.22 -3.16 3.59
C LEU A 81 0.95 -2.78 4.36
N GLY A 82 -0.02 -2.15 3.70
CA GLY A 82 -1.33 -1.83 4.27
C GLY A 82 -2.10 -3.08 4.69
N GLU A 83 -2.14 -4.11 3.85
CA GLU A 83 -2.77 -5.41 4.18
C GLU A 83 -2.08 -6.06 5.40
N LEU A 84 -0.75 -6.02 5.45
CA LEU A 84 0.01 -6.50 6.60
C LEU A 84 -0.29 -5.68 7.87
N ALA A 85 -0.33 -4.35 7.78
CA ALA A 85 -0.62 -3.47 8.90
C ALA A 85 -2.03 -3.71 9.46
N ILE A 86 -3.02 -3.94 8.60
CA ILE A 86 -4.39 -4.30 9.00
C ILE A 86 -4.39 -5.66 9.71
N SER A 87 -3.73 -6.67 9.15
CA SER A 87 -3.70 -8.02 9.75
C SER A 87 -2.98 -8.07 11.11
N THR A 88 -2.00 -7.20 11.32
CA THR A 88 -1.27 -7.06 12.59
C THR A 88 -1.94 -6.12 13.59
N GLY A 89 -3.02 -5.43 13.19
CA GLY A 89 -3.76 -4.50 14.05
C GLY A 89 -3.09 -3.13 14.24
N LYS A 90 -2.08 -2.79 13.42
CA LYS A 90 -1.40 -1.48 13.44
C LYS A 90 -2.18 -0.45 12.60
N LEU A 91 -3.31 0.04 13.14
CA LEU A 91 -4.26 0.88 12.40
C LEU A 91 -3.65 2.21 11.88
N GLU A 92 -2.84 2.89 12.70
CA GLU A 92 -2.18 4.15 12.29
C GLU A 92 -1.28 3.95 11.07
N MET A 93 -0.54 2.84 11.06
CA MET A 93 0.33 2.50 9.94
C MET A 93 -0.47 2.07 8.72
N ALA A 94 -1.58 1.36 8.90
CA ALA A 94 -2.48 0.99 7.81
C ALA A 94 -3.06 2.24 7.13
N GLU A 95 -3.49 3.24 7.90
CA GLU A 95 -3.99 4.52 7.37
C GLU A 95 -2.95 5.19 6.47
N GLU A 96 -1.72 5.34 6.95
CA GLU A 96 -0.63 5.95 6.20
C GLU A 96 -0.31 5.17 4.92
N CYS A 97 -0.28 3.84 4.98
CA CYS A 97 -0.05 2.99 3.81
C CYS A 97 -1.16 3.14 2.77
N LEU A 98 -2.42 3.20 3.20
CA LEU A 98 -3.58 3.36 2.31
C LEU A 98 -3.63 4.76 1.68
N LEU A 99 -3.22 5.79 2.42
CA LEU A 99 -3.06 7.16 1.90
C LEU A 99 -1.99 7.20 0.80
N HIS A 100 -0.84 6.56 1.03
CA HIS A 100 0.22 6.46 0.02
C HIS A 100 -0.18 5.62 -1.19
N ALA A 101 -0.96 4.57 -0.99
CA ALA A 101 -1.49 3.73 -2.06
C ALA A 101 -2.69 4.36 -2.79
N LEU A 102 -3.19 5.52 -2.34
CA LEU A 102 -4.42 6.16 -2.83
C LEU A 102 -5.63 5.21 -2.82
N ASP A 103 -5.66 4.23 -1.92
CA ASP A 103 -6.77 3.29 -1.80
C ASP A 103 -7.91 3.89 -0.96
N LEU A 104 -8.72 4.69 -1.64
CA LEU A 104 -9.86 5.37 -1.02
C LEU A 104 -10.91 4.39 -0.47
N SER A 105 -11.00 3.18 -1.02
CA SER A 105 -11.98 2.19 -0.57
C SER A 105 -11.50 1.54 0.73
N GLY A 106 -10.21 1.24 0.82
CA GLY A 106 -9.57 0.79 2.06
C GLY A 106 -9.68 1.84 3.18
N LEU A 107 -9.41 3.11 2.87
CA LEU A 107 -9.58 4.21 3.83
C LEU A 107 -11.02 4.35 4.31
N LEU A 108 -12.00 4.22 3.40
CA LEU A 108 -13.41 4.27 3.76
C LEU A 108 -13.76 3.16 4.75
N LEU A 109 -13.31 1.93 4.48
CA LEU A 109 -13.53 0.79 5.37
C LEU A 109 -12.86 1.02 6.73
N LEU A 110 -11.63 1.51 6.74
CA LEU A 110 -10.89 1.79 7.98
C LEU A 110 -11.60 2.84 8.82
N TYR A 111 -11.87 4.04 8.27
CA TYR A 111 -12.50 5.12 9.01
C TYR A 111 -13.93 4.80 9.44
N SER A 112 -14.71 4.11 8.61
CA SER A 112 -16.07 3.66 8.98
C SER A 112 -16.05 2.63 10.10
N SER A 113 -15.04 1.75 10.15
CA SER A 113 -14.92 0.73 11.19
C SER A 113 -14.54 1.32 12.55
N ILE A 114 -13.69 2.35 12.57
CA ILE A 114 -13.31 3.05 13.81
C ILE A 114 -14.30 4.15 14.21
N GLY A 115 -15.18 4.57 13.29
CA GLY A 115 -16.14 5.65 13.52
C GLY A 115 -15.51 7.05 13.46
N ASP A 116 -14.42 7.23 12.70
CA ASP A 116 -13.73 8.51 12.58
C ASP A 116 -14.43 9.43 11.57
N ALA A 117 -15.27 10.33 12.09
CA ALA A 117 -15.98 11.32 11.27
C ALA A 117 -15.04 12.35 10.61
N GLU A 118 -13.90 12.66 11.22
CA GLU A 118 -12.95 13.63 10.64
C GLU A 118 -12.21 13.00 9.45
N GLY A 119 -11.73 11.77 9.60
CA GLY A 119 -11.15 10.97 8.53
C GLY A 119 -12.10 10.78 7.35
N ILE A 120 -13.37 10.43 7.62
CA ILE A 120 -14.42 10.32 6.57
C ILE A 120 -14.63 11.66 5.85
N THR A 121 -14.59 12.78 6.56
CA THR A 121 -14.77 14.11 5.95
C THR A 121 -13.62 14.44 5.00
N LYS A 122 -12.36 14.20 5.42
CA LYS A 122 -11.18 14.39 4.56
C LYS A 122 -11.22 13.48 3.34
N LEU A 123 -11.60 12.21 3.55
CA LEU A 123 -11.73 11.23 2.48
C LEU A 123 -12.80 11.63 1.46
N ALA A 124 -13.92 12.21 1.89
CA ALA A 124 -14.96 12.70 0.99
C ALA A 124 -14.43 13.76 0.02
N SER A 125 -13.65 14.73 0.53
CA SER A 125 -13.02 15.76 -0.29
C SER A 125 -12.01 15.17 -1.27
N MET A 126 -11.11 14.30 -0.80
CA MET A 126 -10.13 13.61 -1.65
C MET A 126 -10.80 12.77 -2.74
N ALA A 127 -11.88 12.06 -2.40
CA ALA A 127 -12.63 11.24 -3.35
C ALA A 127 -13.35 12.09 -4.41
N LYS A 128 -13.86 13.28 -4.03
CA LYS A 128 -14.46 14.22 -4.98
C LYS A 128 -13.41 14.76 -5.97
N GLU A 129 -12.23 15.13 -5.48
CA GLU A 129 -11.11 15.60 -6.31
C GLU A 129 -10.60 14.53 -7.29
N GLN A 130 -10.53 13.27 -6.85
CA GLN A 130 -10.16 12.14 -7.71
C GLN A 130 -11.31 11.65 -8.63
N GLY A 131 -12.47 12.30 -8.60
CA GLY A 131 -13.64 11.89 -9.39
C GLY A 131 -14.29 10.57 -8.96
N LYS A 132 -13.91 10.04 -7.78
CA LYS A 132 -14.46 8.82 -7.18
C LYS A 132 -15.75 9.12 -6.43
N ASN A 133 -16.76 9.52 -7.21
CA ASN A 133 -18.07 9.98 -6.74
C ASN A 133 -18.82 8.97 -5.85
N ASN A 134 -18.63 7.67 -6.08
CA ASN A 134 -19.22 6.62 -5.24
C ASN A 134 -18.66 6.64 -3.82
N VAL A 135 -17.35 6.77 -3.67
CA VAL A 135 -16.69 6.84 -2.36
C VAL A 135 -17.05 8.16 -1.68
N ALA A 136 -17.02 9.28 -2.42
CA ALA A 136 -17.44 10.58 -1.90
C ALA A 136 -18.90 10.56 -1.40
N PHE A 137 -19.82 9.98 -2.17
CA PHE A 137 -21.23 9.83 -1.79
C PHE A 137 -21.39 9.03 -0.50
N LEU A 138 -20.72 7.87 -0.39
CA LEU A 138 -20.78 7.03 0.82
C LEU A 138 -20.23 7.76 2.04
N CYS A 139 -19.12 8.49 1.90
CA CYS A 139 -18.56 9.30 2.97
C CYS A 139 -19.57 10.35 3.46
N LEU A 140 -20.13 11.13 2.55
CA LEU A 140 -21.13 12.17 2.87
C LEU A 140 -22.42 11.58 3.46
N PHE A 141 -22.84 10.41 2.96
CA PHE A 141 -24.02 9.71 3.45
C PHE A 141 -23.83 9.22 4.90
N MET A 142 -22.68 8.64 5.22
CA MET A 142 -22.35 8.21 6.58
C MET A 142 -22.26 9.40 7.55
N LEU A 143 -21.83 10.58 7.08
CA LEU A 143 -21.81 11.81 7.86
C LEU A 143 -23.19 12.48 8.01
N GLY A 144 -24.24 11.97 7.35
CA GLY A 144 -25.58 12.56 7.37
C GLY A 144 -25.71 13.86 6.55
N LYS A 145 -24.73 14.18 5.70
CA LYS A 145 -24.69 15.40 4.87
C LYS A 145 -25.50 15.24 3.59
N LEU A 146 -26.80 15.08 3.73
CA LEU A 146 -27.74 14.79 2.63
C LEU A 146 -27.76 15.85 1.52
N GLU A 147 -27.64 17.14 1.87
CA GLU A 147 -27.60 18.23 0.88
C GLU A 147 -26.39 18.13 -0.04
N GLU A 148 -25.21 17.83 0.52
CA GLU A 148 -23.98 17.65 -0.25
C GLU A 148 -24.06 16.38 -1.13
N CYS A 149 -24.68 15.29 -0.64
CA CYS A 149 -24.98 14.11 -1.43
C CYS A 149 -25.87 14.42 -2.65
N LEU A 150 -26.94 15.20 -2.43
CA LEU A 150 -27.87 15.63 -3.48
C LEU A 150 -27.15 16.46 -4.53
N GLN A 151 -26.33 17.42 -4.11
CA GLN A 151 -25.56 18.26 -5.02
C GLN A 151 -24.60 17.43 -5.88
N LEU A 152 -23.91 16.45 -5.29
CA LEU A 152 -23.01 15.55 -6.01
C LEU A 152 -23.74 14.70 -7.06
N LEU A 153 -24.97 14.28 -6.78
CA LEU A 153 -25.82 13.54 -7.74
C LEU A 153 -26.34 14.45 -8.88
N ILE A 154 -26.77 15.68 -8.55
CA ILE A 154 -27.25 16.67 -9.53
C ILE A 154 -26.13 17.06 -10.49
N GLU A 155 -24.92 17.33 -9.96
CA GLU A 155 -23.73 17.61 -10.77
C GLU A 155 -23.49 16.50 -11.80
N ARG A 156 -23.64 15.23 -11.41
CA ARG A 156 -23.45 14.09 -12.30
C ARG A 156 -24.54 13.96 -13.37
N GLN A 157 -25.81 14.18 -13.00
CA GLN A 157 -26.92 14.11 -13.94
C GLN A 157 -26.85 15.23 -14.98
N SER A 158 -26.44 16.44 -14.57
CA SER A 158 -26.21 17.56 -15.48
C SER A 158 -25.10 17.26 -16.49
N HIS A 159 -23.96 16.72 -16.03
CA HIS A 159 -22.87 16.32 -16.93
C HIS A 159 -23.30 15.24 -17.94
N SER A 160 -24.05 14.23 -17.51
CA SER A 160 -24.59 13.19 -18.39
C SER A 160 -25.51 13.78 -19.46
N ARG A 161 -26.39 14.73 -19.10
CA ARG A 161 -27.25 15.41 -20.08
C ARG A 161 -26.45 16.23 -21.09
N SER A 162 -25.50 17.04 -20.63
CA SER A 162 -24.67 17.85 -21.52
C SER A 162 -23.80 17.02 -22.48
N SER A 163 -23.35 15.84 -22.08
CA SER A 163 -22.61 14.93 -22.98
C SER A 163 -23.51 14.31 -24.05
N ILE A 164 -24.73 13.90 -23.69
CA ILE A 164 -25.71 13.35 -24.64
C ILE A 164 -26.14 14.43 -25.64
N ASP A 165 -26.42 15.65 -25.17
CA ASP A 165 -26.80 16.76 -26.04
C ASP A 165 -25.66 17.15 -27.00
N GLY A 166 -24.40 17.10 -26.54
CA GLY A 166 -23.22 17.36 -27.37
C GLY A 166 -22.98 16.30 -28.46
N GLU A 167 -23.22 15.01 -28.18
CA GLU A 167 -23.13 13.94 -29.18
C GLU A 167 -24.26 14.03 -30.22
N ILE A 168 -25.48 14.36 -29.80
CA ILE A 168 -26.62 14.56 -30.71
C ILE A 168 -26.33 15.72 -31.68
N LEU A 169 -25.89 16.88 -31.16
CA LEU A 169 -25.54 18.04 -32.00
C LEU A 169 -24.35 17.77 -32.95
N SER A 170 -23.42 16.89 -32.57
CA SER A 170 -22.28 16.50 -33.44
C SER A 170 -22.71 15.52 -34.53
N SER A 171 -23.70 14.66 -34.26
CA SER A 171 -24.25 13.70 -35.23
C SER A 171 -25.14 14.36 -36.28
N GLU A 172 -25.78 15.49 -35.96
CA GLU A 172 -26.59 16.28 -36.91
C GLU A 172 -25.75 17.19 -37.83
N GLN A 173 -24.43 17.33 -37.59
CA GLN A 173 -23.52 18.18 -38.38
C GLN A 173 -22.58 17.40 -39.32
N SER A 174 -22.69 16.07 -39.40
CA SER A 174 -21.93 15.27 -40.37
C SER A 174 -22.78 15.00 -41.62
N PRO A 175 -22.35 15.41 -42.83
CA PRO A 175 -23.11 15.28 -44.08
C PRO A 175 -23.20 13.86 -44.63
#